data_AF-A0A453M9C0-F1
#
_entry.id   AF-A0A453M9C0-F1
#
_cell.length_a   1.000
_cell.length_b   1.000
_cell.length_c   1.000
_cell.angle_alpha   90.00
_cell.angle_beta   90.00
_cell.angle_gamma   90.00
#
_symmetry.space_group_name_H-M   'P 1'
#
loop_
_entity.id
_entity.type
_entity.pdbx_description
1 polymer ?
#
loop_
_entity_poly.entity_id
_entity_poly.type
_entity_poly.pdbx_seq_one_letter_code
_entity_poly.pdbx_strand_id
1 'polypeptide(L)'
;ILLPKKPDACTLADYRPISLIHLLAKLFAKVLSLRLAPKMGRLISVNQSAFIAGRTVHDNFLLVQQTARLLHNLKAPRILLKLDIA
;
A
#
# COMPACT_ATOMS: atom_id res chain seq x y z
N ILE A 1 16.87 14.03 -4.58
CA ILE A 1 16.44 15.10 -3.63
C ILE A 1 15.89 14.46 -2.36
N LEU A 2 16.03 15.09 -1.20
CA LEU A 2 15.47 14.59 0.05
C LEU A 2 14.20 15.39 0.38
N LEU A 3 13.06 14.72 0.50
CA LEU A 3 11.82 15.37 0.94
C LEU A 3 11.57 15.09 2.43
N PRO A 4 11.29 16.10 3.26
CA PRO A 4 10.96 15.89 4.66
C PRO A 4 9.63 15.13 4.80
N LYS A 5 9.58 14.16 5.73
CA LYS A 5 8.36 13.43 6.11
C LYS A 5 7.46 14.23 7.05
N LYS A 6 8.05 15.14 7.82
CA LYS A 6 7.42 15.99 8.85
C LYS A 6 8.06 17.38 8.84
N PRO A 7 7.36 18.45 9.30
CA PRO A 7 7.88 19.82 9.26
C PRO A 7 9.22 19.98 10.01
N ASP A 8 9.37 19.35 11.18
CA ASP A 8 10.59 19.42 12.00
C ASP A 8 11.49 18.19 11.77
N ALA A 9 11.94 18.00 10.52
CA ALA A 9 12.84 16.90 10.18
C ALA A 9 14.27 17.19 10.65
N CYS A 10 14.80 16.37 11.57
CA CYS A 10 16.12 16.57 12.17
C CYS A 10 17.10 15.43 11.86
N THR A 11 16.60 14.23 11.62
CA THR A 11 17.42 13.03 11.37
C THR A 11 17.30 12.55 9.93
N LEU A 12 18.31 11.82 9.41
CA LEU A 12 18.27 11.31 8.04
C LEU A 12 17.03 10.42 7.76
N ALA A 13 16.56 9.70 8.78
CA ALA A 13 15.36 8.87 8.71
C ALA A 13 14.05 9.67 8.53
N ASP A 14 14.05 10.96 8.87
CA ASP A 14 12.93 11.86 8.68
C ASP A 14 12.77 12.32 7.22
N TYR A 15 13.69 11.94 6.34
CA TYR A 15 13.63 12.29 4.93
C TYR A 15 13.26 11.08 4.05
N ARG A 16 12.54 11.35 2.97
CA ARG A 16 12.29 10.42 1.86
C ARG A 16 13.23 10.78 0.70
N PRO A 17 14.16 9.90 0.33
CA PRO A 17 14.96 10.12 -0.88
C PRO A 17 14.08 9.95 -2.12
N ILE A 18 14.08 10.96 -2.99
CA ILE A 18 13.55 10.85 -4.35
C ILE A 18 14.73 10.76 -5.30
N SER A 19 14.83 9.61 -5.96
CA SER A 19 15.74 9.39 -7.07
C SER A 19 15.28 10.19 -8.29
N LEU A 20 16.09 11.15 -8.72
CA LEU A 20 15.89 11.85 -9.99
C LEU A 20 16.40 10.96 -11.12
N ILE A 21 15.62 9.95 -11.47
CA ILE A 21 15.95 9.06 -12.60
C ILE A 21 15.70 9.77 -13.95
N HIS A 22 16.58 9.53 -14.92
CA HIS A 22 16.46 10.05 -16.28
C HIS A 22 15.15 9.61 -16.96
N LEU A 23 14.67 10.42 -17.91
CA LEU A 23 13.40 10.22 -18.63
C LEU A 23 13.24 8.78 -19.18
N LEU A 24 14.30 8.22 -19.75
CA LEU A 24 14.28 6.86 -20.31
C LEU A 24 13.91 5.80 -19.27
N ALA A 25 14.48 5.85 -18.08
CA ALA A 25 14.16 4.89 -17.01
C ALA A 25 12.69 5.00 -16.57
N LYS A 26 12.15 6.22 -16.52
CA LYS A 26 10.71 6.44 -16.25
C LYS A 26 9.83 5.87 -17.35
N LEU A 27 10.24 6.02 -18.62
CA LEU A 27 9.52 5.47 -19.75
C LEU A 27 9.46 3.95 -19.70
N PHE A 28 10.61 3.29 -19.48
CA PHE A 28 10.67 1.83 -19.34
C PHE A 28 9.80 1.34 -18.18
N ALA A 29 9.90 1.96 -17.00
CA ALA A 29 9.05 1.63 -15.86
C ALA A 29 7.56 1.78 -16.18
N LYS A 30 7.17 2.83 -16.90
CA LYS A 30 5.79 3.04 -17.33
C LYS A 30 5.31 1.95 -18.29
N VAL A 31 6.09 1.62 -19.31
CA VAL A 31 5.74 0.55 -20.26
C VAL A 31 5.56 -0.78 -19.55
N LEU A 32 6.46 -1.12 -18.63
CA LEU A 32 6.35 -2.35 -17.82
C LEU A 32 5.07 -2.34 -16.97
N SER A 33 4.77 -1.22 -16.30
CA SER A 33 3.56 -1.11 -15.46
C SER A 33 2.28 -1.31 -16.28
N LEU A 34 2.22 -0.76 -17.50
CA LEU A 34 1.06 -0.90 -18.38
C LEU A 34 0.89 -2.34 -18.87
N ARG A 35 1.99 -3.05 -19.14
CA ARG A 35 1.96 -4.46 -19.53
C ARG A 35 1.57 -5.38 -18.38
N LEU A 36 1.94 -5.02 -17.14
CA LEU A 36 1.66 -5.82 -15.96
C LEU A 36 0.23 -5.62 -15.43
N ALA A 37 -0.31 -4.40 -15.52
CA ALA A 37 -1.65 -4.04 -15.05
C ALA A 37 -2.76 -5.06 -15.37
N PRO A 38 -2.95 -5.54 -16.62
CA PRO A 38 -4.02 -6.50 -16.93
C PRO A 38 -3.82 -7.88 -16.31
N LYS A 39 -2.59 -8.23 -15.89
CA LYS A 39 -2.26 -9.51 -15.25
C LYS A 39 -2.39 -9.47 -13.73
N MET A 40 -2.43 -8.28 -13.13
CA MET A 40 -2.45 -8.11 -11.67
C MET A 40 -3.59 -8.90 -11.02
N GLY A 41 -4.78 -8.91 -11.60
CA GLY A 41 -5.94 -9.62 -11.03
C GLY A 41 -5.72 -11.11 -10.76
N ARG A 42 -4.76 -11.76 -11.44
CA ARG A 42 -4.40 -13.18 -11.23
C ARG A 42 -3.16 -13.37 -10.34
N LEU A 43 -2.33 -12.34 -10.18
CA LEU A 43 -1.07 -12.42 -9.46
C LEU A 43 -1.20 -12.05 -7.98
N ILE A 44 -2.22 -11.28 -7.62
CA ILE A 44 -2.43 -10.77 -6.27
C ILE A 44 -3.77 -11.21 -5.69
N SER A 45 -3.82 -11.30 -4.37
CA SER A 45 -5.05 -11.60 -3.63
C SER A 45 -6.11 -10.51 -3.84
N VAL A 46 -7.38 -10.88 -3.69
CA VAL A 46 -8.53 -9.96 -3.78
C VAL A 46 -8.46 -8.88 -2.69
N ASN A 47 -7.95 -9.23 -1.51
CA ASN A 47 -7.82 -8.32 -0.37
C ASN A 47 -6.64 -7.34 -0.52
N GLN A 48 -5.89 -7.37 -1.62
CA GLN A 48 -4.87 -6.37 -1.92
C GLN A 48 -5.47 -5.27 -2.81
N SER A 49 -5.79 -4.13 -2.19
CA SER A 49 -6.48 -3.01 -2.85
C SER A 49 -5.55 -1.89 -3.29
N ALA A 50 -4.41 -1.70 -2.63
CA ALA A 50 -3.48 -0.60 -2.94
C ALA A 50 -2.84 -0.75 -4.33
N PHE A 51 -2.76 0.35 -5.08
CA PHE A 51 -2.10 0.45 -6.39
C PHE A 51 -2.70 -0.41 -7.52
N ILE A 52 -3.95 -0.87 -7.38
CA ILE A 52 -4.65 -1.66 -8.41
C ILE A 52 -5.79 -0.85 -8.99
N ALA A 53 -5.81 -0.71 -10.31
CA ALA A 53 -6.89 -0.01 -11.01
C ALA A 53 -8.24 -0.68 -10.70
N GLY A 54 -9.23 0.14 -10.33
CA GLY A 54 -10.59 -0.32 -10.02
C GLY A 54 -10.78 -0.95 -8.63
N ARG A 55 -9.75 -1.02 -7.79
CA ARG A 55 -9.88 -1.43 -6.37
C ARG A 55 -9.73 -0.23 -5.46
N THR A 56 -10.49 -0.19 -4.36
CA THR A 56 -10.43 0.90 -3.40
C THR A 56 -9.96 0.40 -2.03
N VAL A 57 -9.20 1.23 -1.31
CA VAL A 57 -8.78 0.92 0.07
C VAL A 57 -9.98 0.84 1.03
N HIS A 58 -11.07 1.51 0.67
CA HIS A 58 -12.30 1.55 1.46
C HIS A 58 -12.93 0.16 1.61
N ASP A 59 -12.91 -0.65 0.55
CA ASP A 59 -13.46 -2.02 0.58
C ASP A 59 -12.77 -2.89 1.62
N ASN A 60 -11.43 -2.80 1.70
CA ASN A 60 -10.65 -3.49 2.73
C ASN A 60 -10.95 -2.98 4.14
N PHE A 61 -11.13 -1.67 4.31
CA PHE A 61 -11.46 -1.08 5.59
C PHE A 61 -12.82 -1.61 6.09
N LEU A 62 -13.82 -1.66 5.21
CA LEU A 62 -15.13 -2.23 5.52
C LEU A 62 -15.03 -3.69 5.92
N LEU A 63 -14.25 -4.50 5.19
CA LEU A 63 -14.03 -5.91 5.50
C LEU A 63 -13.43 -6.10 6.90
N VAL A 64 -12.42 -5.30 7.26
CA VAL A 64 -11.80 -5.34 8.60
C VAL A 64 -12.80 -4.94 9.68
N GLN A 65 -13.58 -3.88 9.44
CA GLN A 65 -14.59 -3.42 10.39
C GLN A 65 -15.69 -4.47 10.65
N GLN A 66 -16.21 -5.09 9.58
CA GLN A 66 -17.21 -6.14 9.68
C GLN A 66 -16.66 -7.38 10.39
N THR A 67 -15.43 -7.77 10.05
CA THR A 67 -14.74 -8.89 10.71
C THR A 67 -14.57 -8.60 12.20
N ALA A 68 -14.12 -7.40 12.58
CA ALA A 68 -13.97 -7.01 13.99
C ALA A 68 -15.31 -7.08 14.75
N ARG A 69 -16.40 -6.61 14.15
CA ARG A 69 -17.75 -6.70 14.75
C ARG A 69 -18.21 -8.14 14.93
N LEU A 70 -18.02 -9.00 13.93
CA LEU A 70 -18.35 -10.42 14.01
C LEU A 70 -17.57 -11.10 15.14
N LEU A 71 -16.26 -10.85 15.17
CA LEU A 71 -15.35 -11.41 16.19
C LEU A 71 -15.72 -10.95 17.61
N HIS A 72 -16.11 -9.68 17.77
CA HIS A 72 -16.60 -9.15 19.04
C HIS A 72 -17.88 -9.88 19.50
N ASN A 73 -18.82 -10.13 18.59
CA ASN A 73 -20.08 -10.82 18.91
C ASN A 73 -19.86 -12.29 19.33
N LEU A 74 -18.81 -12.93 18.83
CA LEU A 74 -18.45 -14.31 19.19
C LEU A 74 -17.84 -14.45 20.60
N LYS A 75 -17.58 -13.35 21.31
CA LYS A 75 -17.03 -13.30 22.68
C LYS A 75 -15.78 -14.16 22.92
N ALA A 76 -15.04 -14.48 21.85
CA ALA A 76 -13.80 -15.25 21.92
C ALA A 76 -12.60 -14.31 22.01
N PRO A 77 -11.50 -14.70 22.68
CA PRO A 77 -10.26 -13.93 22.68
C PRO A 77 -9.67 -13.88 21.26
N ARG A 78 -9.26 -12.68 20.80
CA ARG A 78 -8.76 -12.41 19.44
C ARG A 78 -7.61 -11.39 19.51
N ILE A 79 -6.70 -11.45 18.54
CA ILE A 79 -5.58 -10.51 18.41
C ILE A 79 -5.60 -9.95 16.98
N LEU A 80 -5.43 -8.64 16.85
CA LEU A 80 -5.20 -7.96 15.57
C LEU A 80 -3.74 -7.53 15.49
N LEU A 81 -3.02 -8.03 14.48
CA LEU A 81 -1.63 -7.68 14.25
C LEU A 81 -1.54 -6.65 13.13
N LYS A 82 -1.12 -5.43 13.48
CA LYS A 82 -0.78 -4.40 12.50
C LYS A 82 0.70 -4.57 12.13
N LEU A 83 0.95 -5.01 10.91
CA LEU A 83 2.29 -5.21 10.37
C LEU A 83 2.62 -4.05 9.43
N ASP A 84 3.85 -3.56 9.50
CA ASP A 84 4.40 -2.56 8.58
C ASP A 84 5.80 -2.99 8.15
N ILE A 85 6.20 -2.62 6.94
CA ILE A 85 7.52 -2.93 6.39
C ILE A 85 8.29 -1.61 6.34
N ALA A 86 9.42 -1.56 7.06
CA ALA A 86 10.28 -0.39 7.16
C ALA A 86 11.15 -0.19 5.91
#